data_AF-A0A1H1W9B3-F1
#
_entry.id   AF-A0A1H1W9B3-F1
#
_cell.length_a   1.000
_cell.length_b   1.000
_cell.length_c   1.000
_cell.angle_alpha   90.00
_cell.angle_beta   90.00
_cell.angle_gamma   90.00
#
_symmetry.space_group_name_H-M   'P 1'
#
loop_
_entity.id
_entity.type
_entity.pdbx_description
1 polymer ?
#
loop_
_entity_poly.entity_id
_entity_poly.type
_entity_poly.pdbx_seq_one_letter_code
_entity_poly.pdbx_strand_id
1 'polypeptide(L)'
;MPAYVWRTWAVVVVFAAVTLWRSHVVGIGLRDPHLAIVGRRLPAAVGMWALLVAGHALWRTRHGEGPRLRRAVAAVRERWTPGRLGLAASALLAYHVTYFCYRNLKSWDVLNAPRDRMLLGWDRWLFAGHDPAALLHAALGEHVSAYVLIVVYESFSTVVAVSFVAAVALPRRMRETYAATLSGMLIWILGVASYYAIPSLGPFWSAPQLFSGLPDTIVTETQALFLEQRAQLLAHPELPSSVAQVSAFASLHVGVLTVLVLMARHLGLRLLTRLLALDLALTLVATVYLGWHFAVDDVAGLAIGALAVALGTRIAGSPPARRRSRHHDSPAGTSDSATSTRLTTSMWSATSGTPPRK
;
A
#
# COMPACT_ATOMS: atom_id res chain seq x y z
N MET A 1 -3.20 3.11 -26.00
CA MET A 1 -3.23 2.97 -24.53
C MET A 1 -1.88 3.39 -23.93
N PRO A 2 -1.83 4.03 -22.74
CA PRO A 2 -0.59 4.43 -22.09
C PRO A 2 0.31 3.24 -21.71
N ALA A 3 1.63 3.39 -21.78
CA ALA A 3 2.59 2.32 -21.49
C ALA A 3 2.46 1.72 -20.07
N TYR A 4 2.10 2.52 -19.07
CA TYR A 4 1.88 2.03 -17.70
C TYR A 4 0.71 1.04 -17.59
N VAL A 5 -0.30 1.14 -18.48
CA VAL A 5 -1.43 0.20 -18.50
C VAL A 5 -0.96 -1.16 -18.98
N TRP A 6 -0.23 -1.18 -20.10
CA TRP A 6 0.33 -2.41 -20.66
C TRP A 6 1.28 -3.11 -19.69
N ARG A 7 2.19 -2.36 -19.07
CA ARG A 7 3.11 -2.91 -18.06
C ARG A 7 2.36 -3.49 -16.85
N THR A 8 1.25 -2.87 -16.45
CA THR A 8 0.42 -3.39 -15.35
C THR A 8 -0.20 -4.72 -15.72
N TRP A 9 -0.82 -4.82 -16.89
CA TRP A 9 -1.41 -6.07 -17.34
C TRP A 9 -0.39 -7.16 -17.64
N ALA A 10 0.82 -6.81 -18.08
CA ALA A 10 1.92 -7.78 -18.21
C ALA A 10 2.24 -8.43 -16.86
N VAL A 11 2.33 -7.64 -15.77
CA VAL A 11 2.51 -8.18 -14.41
C VAL A 11 1.35 -9.08 -14.00
N VAL A 12 0.11 -8.68 -14.28
CA VAL A 12 -1.09 -9.49 -13.97
C VAL A 12 -1.06 -10.82 -14.71
N VAL A 13 -0.79 -10.81 -16.02
CA VAL A 13 -0.78 -12.02 -16.87
C VAL A 13 0.30 -12.99 -16.41
N VAL A 14 1.51 -12.50 -16.14
CA VAL A 14 2.60 -13.34 -15.63
C VAL A 14 2.21 -13.97 -14.29
N PHE A 15 1.65 -13.18 -13.36
CA PHE A 15 1.26 -13.70 -12.05
C PHE A 15 0.09 -14.69 -12.13
N ALA A 16 -0.89 -14.44 -13.00
CA ALA A 16 -1.99 -15.37 -13.27
C ALA A 16 -1.47 -16.68 -13.88
N ALA A 17 -0.51 -16.62 -14.80
CA ALA A 17 0.12 -17.81 -15.37
C ALA A 17 0.85 -18.65 -14.30
N VAL A 18 1.61 -18.00 -13.40
CA VAL A 18 2.24 -18.68 -12.24
C VAL A 18 1.19 -19.34 -11.34
N THR A 19 0.07 -18.66 -11.11
CA THR A 19 -1.04 -19.18 -10.29
C THR A 19 -1.68 -20.42 -10.92
N LEU A 20 -1.96 -20.37 -12.24
CA LEU A 20 -2.50 -21.51 -12.99
C LEU A 20 -1.54 -22.68 -13.04
N TRP A 21 -0.25 -22.41 -13.26
CA TRP A 21 0.79 -23.43 -13.21
C TRP A 21 0.85 -24.08 -11.82
N ARG A 22 0.85 -23.29 -10.74
CA ARG A 22 0.86 -23.84 -9.38
C ARG A 22 -0.39 -24.65 -9.09
N SER A 23 -1.56 -24.18 -9.49
CA SER A 23 -2.85 -24.91 -9.40
C SER A 23 -2.76 -26.29 -10.03
N HIS A 24 -2.18 -26.37 -11.23
CA HIS A 24 -1.96 -27.63 -11.93
C HIS A 24 -0.98 -28.54 -11.18
N VAL A 25 0.15 -28.01 -10.70
CA VAL A 25 1.17 -28.78 -9.95
C VAL A 25 0.62 -29.37 -8.66
N VAL A 26 -0.23 -28.64 -7.93
CA VAL A 26 -0.79 -29.12 -6.65
C VAL A 26 -2.08 -29.91 -6.82
N GLY A 27 -2.67 -29.94 -8.02
CA GLY A 27 -3.94 -30.61 -8.29
C GLY A 27 -5.15 -29.96 -7.61
N ILE A 28 -5.03 -28.70 -7.17
CA ILE A 28 -6.11 -27.95 -6.48
C ILE A 28 -6.52 -26.79 -7.39
N GLY A 29 -7.79 -26.77 -7.78
CA GLY A 29 -8.37 -25.71 -8.60
C GLY A 29 -8.40 -24.35 -7.90
N LEU A 30 -8.54 -23.27 -8.68
CA LEU A 30 -8.71 -21.92 -8.16
C LEU A 30 -10.04 -21.77 -7.41
N ARG A 31 -10.00 -21.14 -6.23
CA ARG A 31 -11.14 -20.98 -5.32
C ARG A 31 -11.46 -19.51 -5.07
N ASP A 32 -12.76 -19.19 -5.09
CA ASP A 32 -13.34 -17.97 -4.50
C ASP A 32 -14.56 -18.39 -3.65
N PRO A 33 -14.35 -18.91 -2.43
CA PRO A 33 -15.45 -19.39 -1.60
C PRO A 33 -16.49 -18.29 -1.39
N HIS A 34 -17.75 -18.63 -1.61
CA HIS A 34 -18.91 -17.72 -1.49
C HIS A 34 -18.80 -16.45 -2.35
N LEU A 35 -18.06 -16.50 -3.47
CA LEU A 35 -17.81 -15.34 -4.34
C LEU A 35 -17.29 -14.13 -3.55
N ALA A 36 -16.44 -14.39 -2.55
CA ALA A 36 -15.94 -13.35 -1.66
C ALA A 36 -15.26 -12.20 -2.43
N ILE A 37 -14.60 -12.48 -3.56
CA ILE A 37 -13.99 -11.46 -4.40
C ILE A 37 -15.01 -10.92 -5.41
N VAL A 38 -15.58 -11.78 -6.26
CA VAL A 38 -16.40 -11.33 -7.39
C VAL A 38 -17.76 -10.80 -6.95
N GLY A 39 -18.40 -11.46 -5.98
CA GLY A 39 -19.76 -11.13 -5.52
C GLY A 39 -19.80 -10.09 -4.40
N ARG A 40 -18.75 -9.94 -3.59
CA ARG A 40 -18.74 -9.02 -2.43
C ARG A 40 -17.73 -7.90 -2.55
N ARG A 41 -16.44 -8.22 -2.69
CA ARG A 41 -15.37 -7.18 -2.67
C ARG A 41 -15.41 -6.27 -3.88
N LEU A 42 -15.63 -6.79 -5.10
CA LEU A 42 -15.65 -5.96 -6.30
C LEU A 42 -16.84 -4.98 -6.30
N PRO A 43 -18.09 -5.38 -6.03
CA PRO A 43 -19.21 -4.44 -5.88
C PRO A 43 -18.98 -3.42 -4.75
N ALA A 44 -18.46 -3.85 -3.60
CA ALA A 44 -18.14 -2.95 -2.49
C ALA A 44 -17.05 -1.92 -2.89
N ALA A 45 -16.03 -2.34 -3.65
CA ALA A 45 -15.00 -1.44 -4.16
C ALA A 45 -15.56 -0.41 -5.15
N VAL A 46 -16.48 -0.82 -6.03
CA VAL A 46 -17.16 0.09 -6.96
C VAL A 46 -18.06 1.07 -6.21
N GLY A 47 -18.83 0.60 -5.22
CA GLY A 47 -19.67 1.47 -4.37
C GLY A 47 -18.82 2.47 -3.59
N MET A 48 -17.76 2.01 -2.93
CA MET A 48 -16.80 2.87 -2.23
C MET A 48 -16.14 3.88 -3.17
N TRP A 49 -15.80 3.47 -4.39
CA TRP A 49 -15.22 4.37 -5.40
C TRP A 49 -16.21 5.49 -5.74
N ALA A 50 -17.48 5.16 -5.98
CA ALA A 50 -18.52 6.15 -6.27
C ALA A 50 -18.70 7.12 -5.10
N LEU A 51 -18.74 6.61 -3.86
CA LEU A 51 -18.83 7.42 -2.64
C LEU A 51 -17.64 8.37 -2.48
N LEU A 52 -16.41 7.88 -2.66
CA LEU A 52 -15.20 8.70 -2.56
C LEU A 52 -15.15 9.77 -3.66
N VAL A 53 -15.56 9.44 -4.88
CA VAL A 53 -15.63 10.40 -5.99
C VAL A 53 -16.66 11.50 -5.69
N ALA A 54 -17.86 11.12 -5.24
CA ALA A 54 -18.92 12.06 -4.92
C ALA A 54 -18.55 12.95 -3.71
N GLY A 55 -18.05 12.35 -2.63
CA GLY A 55 -17.63 13.06 -1.43
C GLY A 55 -16.48 14.03 -1.70
N HIS A 56 -15.48 13.62 -2.50
CA HIS A 56 -14.38 14.50 -2.90
C HIS A 56 -14.85 15.68 -3.77
N ALA A 57 -15.82 15.45 -4.66
CA ALA A 57 -16.42 16.51 -5.46
C ALA A 57 -17.18 17.52 -4.58
N LEU A 58 -18.04 17.03 -3.68
CA LEU A 58 -18.78 17.86 -2.71
C LEU A 58 -17.85 18.70 -1.84
N TRP A 59 -16.78 18.10 -1.32
CA TRP A 59 -15.79 18.79 -0.49
C TRP A 59 -15.07 19.89 -1.27
N ARG A 60 -14.64 19.61 -2.50
CA ARG A 60 -13.96 20.60 -3.36
C ARG A 60 -14.86 21.76 -3.74
N THR A 61 -16.15 21.52 -3.96
CA THR A 61 -17.10 22.57 -4.34
C THR A 61 -17.77 23.22 -3.13
N ARG A 62 -17.31 23.01 -1.88
CA ARG A 62 -18.05 23.47 -0.70
C ARG A 62 -18.16 25.00 -0.54
N HIS A 63 -17.21 25.76 -1.10
CA HIS A 63 -17.10 27.23 -0.91
C HIS A 63 -17.53 28.08 -2.12
N GLY A 64 -18.07 27.49 -3.19
CA GLY A 64 -18.54 28.29 -4.34
C GLY A 64 -19.99 28.75 -4.21
N GLU A 65 -20.40 29.62 -5.12
CA GLU A 65 -21.75 30.18 -5.21
C GLU A 65 -22.73 29.23 -5.93
N GLY A 66 -24.01 29.24 -5.53
CA GLY A 66 -25.07 28.40 -6.12
C GLY A 66 -25.16 26.95 -5.58
N PRO A 67 -26.10 26.13 -6.10
CA PRO A 67 -26.45 24.82 -5.54
C PRO A 67 -25.26 23.84 -5.53
N ARG A 68 -24.88 23.37 -4.33
CA ARG A 68 -23.70 22.51 -4.11
C ARG A 68 -23.74 21.22 -4.95
N LEU A 69 -24.91 20.57 -5.03
CA LEU A 69 -25.07 19.31 -5.76
C LEU A 69 -24.80 19.47 -7.26
N ARG A 70 -25.32 20.54 -7.89
CA ARG A 70 -25.09 20.79 -9.32
C ARG A 70 -23.61 20.99 -9.64
N ARG A 71 -22.89 21.73 -8.78
CA ARG A 71 -21.43 21.95 -8.94
C ARG A 71 -20.64 20.67 -8.73
N ALA A 72 -21.00 19.85 -7.74
CA ALA A 72 -20.37 18.55 -7.52
C ALA A 72 -20.58 17.61 -8.72
N VAL A 73 -21.80 17.53 -9.26
CA VAL A 73 -22.10 16.71 -10.45
C VAL A 73 -21.30 17.20 -11.67
N ALA A 74 -21.23 18.51 -11.89
CA ALA A 74 -20.42 19.08 -12.97
C ALA A 74 -18.93 18.71 -12.81
N ALA A 75 -18.37 18.87 -11.60
CA ALA A 75 -16.98 18.52 -11.31
C ALA A 75 -16.69 17.02 -11.47
N VAL A 76 -17.65 16.14 -11.13
CA VAL A 76 -17.52 14.70 -11.38
C VAL A 76 -17.50 14.43 -12.88
N ARG A 77 -18.44 14.98 -13.65
CA ARG A 77 -18.54 14.76 -15.10
C ARG A 77 -17.32 15.29 -15.85
N GLU A 78 -16.81 16.45 -15.46
CA GLU A 78 -15.60 17.04 -16.05
C GLU A 78 -14.37 16.18 -15.77
N ARG A 79 -14.25 15.67 -14.54
CA ARG A 79 -13.10 14.84 -14.14
C ARG A 79 -13.17 13.44 -14.75
N TRP A 80 -14.34 12.81 -14.72
CA TRP A 80 -14.54 11.40 -15.06
C TRP A 80 -15.09 11.22 -16.46
N THR A 81 -14.24 11.51 -17.44
CA THR A 81 -14.51 11.17 -18.84
C THR A 81 -14.55 9.64 -19.05
N PRO A 82 -15.20 9.13 -20.11
CA PRO A 82 -15.25 7.70 -20.40
C PRO A 82 -13.85 7.05 -20.46
N GLY A 83 -12.86 7.76 -21.04
CA GLY A 83 -11.47 7.28 -21.06
C GLY A 83 -10.84 7.14 -19.67
N ARG A 84 -11.11 8.08 -18.76
CA ARG A 84 -10.62 8.00 -17.37
C ARG A 84 -11.34 6.90 -16.59
N LEU A 85 -12.64 6.73 -16.81
CA LEU A 85 -13.42 5.63 -16.24
C LEU A 85 -12.86 4.28 -16.68
N GLY A 86 -12.60 4.09 -17.97
CA GLY A 86 -11.98 2.86 -18.49
C GLY A 86 -10.61 2.58 -17.87
N LEU A 87 -9.77 3.61 -17.69
CA LEU A 87 -8.48 3.47 -17.02
C LEU A 87 -8.61 3.10 -15.53
N ALA A 88 -9.57 3.67 -14.81
CA ALA A 88 -9.82 3.35 -13.41
C ALA A 88 -10.41 1.95 -13.23
N ALA A 89 -11.38 1.57 -14.07
CA ALA A 89 -11.95 0.23 -14.10
C ALA A 89 -10.87 -0.82 -14.39
N SER A 90 -9.98 -0.55 -15.35
CA SER A 90 -8.83 -1.41 -15.64
C SER A 90 -7.87 -1.54 -14.45
N ALA A 91 -7.61 -0.47 -13.69
CA ALA A 91 -6.74 -0.53 -12.52
C ALA A 91 -7.38 -1.33 -11.37
N LEU A 92 -8.68 -1.12 -11.12
CA LEU A 92 -9.44 -1.91 -10.14
C LEU A 92 -9.44 -3.39 -10.52
N LEU A 93 -9.73 -3.71 -11.78
CA LEU A 93 -9.76 -5.09 -12.26
C LEU A 93 -8.39 -5.77 -12.12
N ALA A 94 -7.32 -5.11 -12.58
CA ALA A 94 -5.95 -5.63 -12.48
C ALA A 94 -5.57 -6.01 -11.03
N TYR A 95 -5.92 -5.15 -10.07
CA TYR A 95 -5.69 -5.44 -8.66
C TYR A 95 -6.51 -6.61 -8.14
N HIS A 96 -7.82 -6.68 -8.47
CA HIS A 96 -8.68 -7.76 -7.98
C HIS A 96 -8.26 -9.12 -8.56
N VAL A 97 -7.83 -9.17 -9.82
CA VAL A 97 -7.24 -10.38 -10.42
C VAL A 97 -5.95 -10.78 -9.69
N THR A 98 -5.07 -9.81 -9.40
CA THR A 98 -3.85 -10.06 -8.63
C THR A 98 -4.17 -10.57 -7.22
N TYR A 99 -5.12 -9.94 -6.54
CA TYR A 99 -5.53 -10.32 -5.20
C TYR A 99 -6.18 -11.71 -5.16
N PHE A 100 -6.95 -12.07 -6.18
CA PHE A 100 -7.50 -13.41 -6.38
C PHE A 100 -6.40 -14.47 -6.52
N CYS A 101 -5.40 -14.19 -7.38
CA CYS A 101 -4.23 -15.05 -7.55
C CYS A 101 -3.45 -15.22 -6.24
N TYR A 102 -3.20 -14.10 -5.55
CA TYR A 102 -2.53 -14.08 -4.24
C TYR A 102 -3.24 -14.94 -3.20
N ARG A 103 -4.57 -14.83 -3.04
CA ARG A 103 -5.33 -15.61 -2.05
C ARG A 103 -5.20 -17.11 -2.29
N ASN A 104 -5.24 -17.53 -3.55
CA ASN A 104 -5.10 -18.94 -3.91
C ASN A 104 -3.68 -19.44 -3.64
N LEU A 105 -2.66 -18.71 -4.09
CA LEU A 105 -1.27 -19.07 -3.83
C LEU A 105 -0.96 -19.12 -2.33
N LYS A 106 -1.44 -18.14 -1.55
CA LYS A 106 -1.32 -18.14 -0.09
C LYS A 106 -1.99 -19.37 0.52
N SER A 107 -3.20 -19.72 0.08
CA SER A 107 -3.89 -20.90 0.59
C SER A 107 -3.10 -22.19 0.37
N TRP A 108 -2.40 -22.33 -0.75
CA TRP A 108 -1.60 -23.52 -1.04
C TRP A 108 -0.22 -23.54 -0.38
N ASP A 109 0.19 -22.46 0.28
CA ASP A 109 1.41 -22.45 1.10
C ASP A 109 1.35 -23.47 2.24
N VAL A 110 0.14 -23.81 2.67
CA VAL A 110 -0.13 -24.83 3.70
C VAL A 110 0.54 -26.18 3.45
N LEU A 111 0.79 -26.49 2.16
CA LEU A 111 1.41 -27.72 1.67
C LEU A 111 2.92 -27.77 1.95
N ASN A 112 3.52 -26.64 2.29
CA ASN A 112 4.93 -26.55 2.65
C ASN A 112 5.11 -26.75 4.16
N ALA A 113 6.24 -27.35 4.56
CA ALA A 113 6.56 -27.51 5.97
C ALA A 113 6.96 -26.16 6.61
N PRO A 114 6.37 -25.78 7.75
CA PRO A 114 6.65 -24.50 8.39
C PRO A 114 8.07 -24.46 8.98
N ARG A 115 8.69 -23.28 8.92
CA ARG A 115 10.06 -22.99 9.39
C ARG A 115 10.05 -22.15 10.68
N ASP A 116 8.98 -22.23 11.45
CA ASP A 116 8.76 -21.42 12.66
C ASP A 116 9.88 -21.57 13.70
N ARG A 117 10.46 -22.78 13.85
CA ARG A 117 11.60 -22.98 14.77
C ARG A 117 12.83 -22.13 14.39
N MET A 118 13.07 -21.97 13.08
CA MET A 118 14.16 -21.13 12.58
C MET A 118 13.88 -19.65 12.88
N LEU A 119 12.65 -19.19 12.61
CA LEU A 119 12.23 -17.81 12.85
C LEU A 119 12.24 -17.45 14.34
N LEU A 120 11.74 -18.35 15.21
CA LEU A 120 11.83 -18.20 16.66
C LEU A 120 13.29 -18.11 17.14
N GLY A 121 14.19 -18.92 16.54
CA GLY A 121 15.62 -18.84 16.82
C GLY A 121 16.24 -17.50 16.42
N TRP A 122 15.85 -16.94 15.26
CA TRP A 122 16.30 -15.62 14.81
C TRP A 122 15.80 -14.50 15.70
N ASP A 123 14.53 -14.56 16.13
CA ASP A 123 13.96 -13.61 17.08
C ASP A 123 14.74 -13.62 18.39
N ARG A 124 14.94 -14.80 19.00
CA ARG A 124 15.74 -14.92 20.22
C ARG A 124 17.16 -14.41 20.02
N TRP A 125 17.80 -14.72 18.91
CA TRP A 125 19.14 -14.21 18.61
C TRP A 125 19.15 -12.67 18.53
N LEU A 126 18.19 -12.07 17.83
CA LEU A 126 18.07 -10.62 17.66
C LEU A 126 17.77 -9.89 18.97
N PHE A 127 17.06 -10.54 19.89
CA PHE A 127 16.66 -10.00 21.20
C PHE A 127 17.47 -10.59 22.38
N ALA A 128 18.74 -10.97 22.11
CA ALA A 128 19.71 -11.38 23.12
C ALA A 128 19.24 -12.53 24.04
N GLY A 129 18.57 -13.52 23.45
CA GLY A 129 18.03 -14.70 24.11
C GLY A 129 16.56 -14.59 24.54
N HIS A 130 15.95 -13.41 24.46
CA HIS A 130 14.58 -13.18 24.90
C HIS A 130 13.56 -13.35 23.78
N ASP A 131 12.35 -13.77 24.13
CA ASP A 131 11.21 -13.83 23.21
C ASP A 131 10.58 -12.43 23.07
N PRO A 132 10.47 -11.86 21.85
CA PRO A 132 9.96 -10.49 21.66
C PRO A 132 8.54 -10.29 22.20
N ALA A 133 7.66 -11.28 22.04
CA ALA A 133 6.31 -11.24 22.58
C ALA A 133 6.32 -11.11 24.11
N ALA A 134 7.13 -11.91 24.81
CA ALA A 134 7.25 -11.86 26.26
C ALA A 134 7.79 -10.50 26.75
N LEU A 135 8.75 -9.90 26.03
CA LEU A 135 9.22 -8.54 26.33
C LEU A 135 8.10 -7.50 26.20
N LEU A 136 7.26 -7.61 25.15
CA LEU A 136 6.13 -6.72 24.96
C LEU A 136 5.05 -6.92 26.03
N HIS A 137 4.75 -8.16 26.41
CA HIS A 137 3.80 -8.47 27.49
C HIS A 137 4.30 -7.94 28.84
N ALA A 138 5.59 -8.09 29.15
CA ALA A 138 6.18 -7.53 30.36
C ALA A 138 6.15 -5.99 30.38
N ALA A 139 6.35 -5.34 29.24
CA ALA A 139 6.40 -3.88 29.14
C ALA A 139 5.01 -3.23 29.11
N LEU A 140 4.05 -3.83 28.40
CA LEU A 140 2.73 -3.26 28.15
C LEU A 140 1.62 -3.87 29.02
N GLY A 141 1.88 -5.00 29.67
CA GLY A 141 0.88 -5.83 30.34
C GLY A 141 -0.02 -6.57 29.35
N GLU A 142 -0.77 -7.56 29.85
CA GLU A 142 -1.55 -8.49 29.00
C GLU A 142 -3.04 -8.15 28.87
N HIS A 143 -3.52 -7.13 29.58
CA HIS A 143 -4.95 -6.81 29.66
C HIS A 143 -5.35 -5.61 28.79
N VAL A 144 -5.29 -4.38 29.33
CA VAL A 144 -5.77 -3.17 28.62
C VAL A 144 -5.08 -2.98 27.27
N SER A 145 -3.75 -3.19 27.23
CA SER A 145 -2.95 -3.10 26.01
C SER A 145 -3.39 -4.09 24.94
N ALA A 146 -3.82 -5.31 25.32
CA ALA A 146 -4.31 -6.30 24.37
C ALA A 146 -5.52 -5.77 23.60
N TYR A 147 -6.53 -5.21 24.28
CA TYR A 147 -7.73 -4.69 23.61
C TYR A 147 -7.43 -3.52 22.68
N VAL A 148 -6.51 -2.62 23.06
CA VAL A 148 -6.08 -1.52 22.19
C VAL A 148 -5.38 -2.05 20.94
N LEU A 149 -4.44 -2.99 21.12
CA LEU A 149 -3.68 -3.57 20.01
C LEU A 149 -4.55 -4.44 19.09
N ILE A 150 -5.59 -5.09 19.62
CA ILE A 150 -6.60 -5.80 18.83
C ILE A 150 -7.34 -4.82 17.92
N VAL A 151 -7.80 -3.68 18.44
CA VAL A 151 -8.49 -2.67 17.61
C VAL A 151 -7.58 -2.16 16.48
N VAL A 152 -6.31 -1.89 16.79
CA VAL A 152 -5.31 -1.52 15.78
C VAL A 152 -5.19 -2.61 14.71
N TYR A 153 -4.94 -3.85 15.13
CA TYR A 153 -4.74 -4.98 14.23
C TYR A 153 -5.96 -5.22 13.33
N GLU A 154 -7.17 -5.25 13.89
CA GLU A 154 -8.41 -5.47 13.15
C GLU A 154 -8.75 -4.31 12.19
N SER A 155 -8.29 -3.09 12.49
CA SER A 155 -8.51 -1.95 11.60
C SER A 155 -7.84 -2.10 10.23
N PHE A 156 -6.79 -2.94 10.13
CA PHE A 156 -6.02 -3.18 8.91
C PHE A 156 -6.90 -3.48 7.70
N SER A 157 -7.86 -4.41 7.83
CA SER A 157 -8.73 -4.82 6.72
C SER A 157 -9.51 -3.64 6.14
N THR A 158 -9.97 -2.73 7.02
CA THR A 158 -10.68 -1.52 6.63
C THR A 158 -9.74 -0.50 5.98
N VAL A 159 -8.57 -0.26 6.57
CA VAL A 159 -7.55 0.65 6.04
C VAL A 159 -7.13 0.23 4.63
N VAL A 160 -6.87 -1.05 4.39
CA VAL A 160 -6.50 -1.58 3.07
C VAL A 160 -7.62 -1.43 2.06
N ALA A 161 -8.85 -1.81 2.42
CA ALA A 161 -10.00 -1.74 1.53
C ALA A 161 -10.26 -0.31 1.07
N VAL A 162 -10.26 0.65 2.00
CA VAL A 162 -10.48 2.08 1.68
C VAL A 162 -9.30 2.64 0.88
N SER A 163 -8.06 2.35 1.29
CA SER A 163 -6.86 2.95 0.69
C SER A 163 -6.66 2.54 -0.77
N PHE A 164 -6.93 1.27 -1.10
CA PHE A 164 -6.83 0.81 -2.49
C PHE A 164 -7.83 1.54 -3.40
N VAL A 165 -9.09 1.66 -2.97
CA VAL A 165 -10.11 2.36 -3.74
C VAL A 165 -9.81 3.86 -3.81
N ALA A 166 -9.33 4.46 -2.72
CA ALA A 166 -8.90 5.84 -2.68
C ALA A 166 -7.73 6.12 -3.64
N ALA A 167 -6.78 5.18 -3.79
CA ALA A 167 -5.69 5.27 -4.75
C ALA A 167 -6.17 5.30 -6.22
N VAL A 168 -7.35 4.77 -6.51
CA VAL A 168 -7.99 4.90 -7.83
C VAL A 168 -8.84 6.16 -7.94
N ALA A 169 -9.58 6.51 -6.90
CA ALA A 169 -10.56 7.60 -6.92
C ALA A 169 -9.94 9.00 -6.80
N LEU A 170 -8.89 9.16 -5.99
CA LEU A 170 -8.44 10.47 -5.49
C LEU A 170 -7.27 11.11 -6.27
N PRO A 171 -6.29 10.36 -6.84
CA PRO A 171 -5.19 10.99 -7.56
C PRO A 171 -5.64 11.84 -8.74
N ARG A 172 -4.90 12.92 -9.02
CA ARG A 172 -5.24 13.82 -10.13
C ARG A 172 -4.86 13.19 -11.47
N ARG A 173 -3.72 12.50 -11.52
CA ARG A 173 -3.17 11.87 -12.72
C ARG A 173 -3.37 10.36 -12.66
N MET A 174 -3.81 9.74 -13.77
CA MET A 174 -3.95 8.28 -13.84
C MET A 174 -2.63 7.55 -13.62
N ARG A 175 -1.50 8.15 -13.99
CA ARG A 175 -0.17 7.58 -13.71
C ARG A 175 0.12 7.41 -12.21
N GLU A 176 -0.38 8.29 -11.36
CA GLU A 176 -0.27 8.16 -9.90
C GLU A 176 -1.14 7.01 -9.38
N THR A 177 -2.37 6.88 -9.91
CA THR A 177 -3.24 5.73 -9.65
C THR A 177 -2.55 4.43 -10.00
N TYR A 178 -2.00 4.30 -11.20
CA TYR A 178 -1.33 3.08 -11.63
C TYR A 178 -0.05 2.80 -10.84
N ALA A 179 0.69 3.83 -10.40
CA ALA A 179 1.84 3.63 -9.51
C ALA A 179 1.42 3.07 -8.14
N ALA A 180 0.34 3.59 -7.54
CA ALA A 180 -0.19 3.09 -6.29
C ALA A 180 -0.76 1.67 -6.44
N THR A 181 -1.54 1.43 -7.48
CA THR A 181 -2.11 0.11 -7.80
C THR A 181 -1.02 -0.93 -8.05
N LEU A 182 0.01 -0.62 -8.84
CA LEU A 182 1.15 -1.51 -9.07
C LEU A 182 1.93 -1.78 -7.78
N SER A 183 2.17 -0.77 -6.96
CA SER A 183 2.83 -0.97 -5.66
C SER A 183 2.01 -1.91 -4.77
N GLY A 184 0.69 -1.73 -4.75
CA GLY A 184 -0.26 -2.62 -4.06
C GLY A 184 -0.29 -4.05 -4.64
N MET A 185 -0.19 -4.21 -5.94
CA MET A 185 -0.10 -5.53 -6.58
C MET A 185 1.21 -6.24 -6.22
N LEU A 186 2.33 -5.51 -6.29
CA LEU A 186 3.65 -6.06 -6.06
C LEU A 186 3.86 -6.49 -4.61
N ILE A 187 3.26 -5.81 -3.62
CA ILE A 187 3.33 -6.27 -2.24
C ILE A 187 2.64 -7.64 -2.06
N TRP A 188 1.49 -7.87 -2.71
CA TRP A 188 0.86 -9.21 -2.69
C TRP A 188 1.72 -10.27 -3.37
N ILE A 189 2.30 -9.95 -4.54
CA ILE A 189 3.15 -10.87 -5.30
C ILE A 189 4.42 -11.23 -4.50
N LEU A 190 5.13 -10.23 -3.99
CA LEU A 190 6.35 -10.43 -3.20
C LEU A 190 6.06 -11.09 -1.85
N GLY A 191 4.91 -10.79 -1.23
CA GLY A 191 4.45 -11.44 -0.01
C GLY A 191 4.25 -12.95 -0.21
N VAL A 192 3.51 -13.35 -1.25
CA VAL A 192 3.38 -14.78 -1.58
C VAL A 192 4.72 -15.41 -1.94
N ALA A 193 5.59 -14.72 -2.67
CA ALA A 193 6.93 -15.23 -2.92
C ALA A 193 7.69 -15.48 -1.60
N SER A 194 7.53 -14.61 -0.60
CA SER A 194 8.13 -14.80 0.73
C SER A 194 7.52 -15.97 1.50
N TYR A 195 6.20 -16.20 1.40
CA TYR A 195 5.54 -17.36 2.00
C TYR A 195 6.15 -18.68 1.49
N TYR A 196 6.38 -18.79 0.19
CA TYR A 196 6.99 -20.00 -0.38
C TYR A 196 8.49 -20.12 -0.09
N ALA A 197 9.19 -18.99 0.13
CA ALA A 197 10.61 -19.00 0.47
C ALA A 197 10.85 -19.43 1.92
N ILE A 198 10.03 -18.94 2.85
CA ILE A 198 10.07 -19.27 4.27
C ILE A 198 8.63 -19.50 4.77
N PRO A 199 8.07 -20.71 4.55
CA PRO A 199 6.73 -21.04 5.00
C PRO A 199 6.66 -20.95 6.52
N SER A 200 5.60 -20.36 7.06
CA SER A 200 5.47 -20.17 8.50
C SER A 200 4.03 -20.03 8.95
N LEU A 201 3.69 -20.56 10.13
CA LEU A 201 2.36 -20.41 10.73
C LEU A 201 2.30 -19.25 11.72
N GLY A 202 3.38 -19.06 12.48
CA GLY A 202 3.56 -17.93 13.40
C GLY A 202 3.82 -18.39 14.84
N PRO A 203 4.16 -17.44 15.73
CA PRO A 203 4.49 -17.75 17.12
C PRO A 203 3.29 -18.27 17.92
N PHE A 204 2.04 -17.89 17.60
CA PHE A 204 0.85 -18.45 18.25
C PHE A 204 0.74 -19.99 18.10
N TRP A 205 1.30 -20.55 17.03
CA TRP A 205 1.32 -22.01 16.80
C TRP A 205 2.57 -22.67 17.34
N SER A 206 3.74 -22.06 17.14
CA SER A 206 5.03 -22.67 17.50
C SER A 206 5.46 -22.47 18.94
N ALA A 207 4.94 -21.44 19.62
CA ALA A 207 5.19 -21.13 21.02
C ALA A 207 3.91 -20.59 21.71
N PRO A 208 2.79 -21.34 21.70
CA PRO A 208 1.49 -20.88 22.22
C PRO A 208 1.54 -20.47 23.70
N GLN A 209 2.42 -21.08 24.49
CA GLN A 209 2.62 -20.77 25.90
C GLN A 209 3.06 -19.31 26.16
N LEU A 210 3.65 -18.63 25.17
CA LEU A 210 4.00 -17.22 25.30
C LEU A 210 2.78 -16.30 25.30
N PHE A 211 1.62 -16.81 24.89
CA PHE A 211 0.39 -16.03 24.71
C PHE A 211 -0.73 -16.46 25.65
N SER A 212 -0.47 -17.40 26.57
CA SER A 212 -1.51 -18.01 27.41
C SER A 212 -2.13 -17.07 28.46
N GLY A 213 -1.49 -15.93 28.74
CA GLY A 213 -2.02 -14.92 29.65
C GLY A 213 -2.83 -13.81 28.95
N LEU A 214 -2.85 -13.79 27.61
CA LEU A 214 -3.71 -12.89 26.85
C LEU A 214 -5.20 -13.29 26.99
N PRO A 215 -6.12 -12.30 26.98
CA PRO A 215 -7.54 -12.59 27.03
C PRO A 215 -8.05 -13.30 25.78
N ASP A 216 -9.05 -14.15 25.95
CA ASP A 216 -9.80 -14.75 24.84
C ASP A 216 -10.60 -13.67 24.10
N THR A 217 -10.34 -13.55 22.80
CA THR A 217 -10.89 -12.48 21.95
C THR A 217 -11.06 -12.96 20.51
N ILE A 218 -11.57 -12.08 19.65
CA ILE A 218 -11.69 -12.35 18.20
C ILE A 218 -10.36 -12.79 17.57
N VAL A 219 -9.21 -12.38 18.11
CA VAL A 219 -7.89 -12.76 17.60
C VAL A 219 -7.59 -14.23 17.88
N THR A 220 -7.81 -14.71 19.11
CA THR A 220 -7.60 -16.12 19.46
C THR A 220 -8.59 -17.03 18.73
N GLU A 221 -9.84 -16.59 18.59
CA GLU A 221 -10.84 -17.29 17.74
C GLU A 221 -10.39 -17.38 16.28
N THR A 222 -9.86 -16.29 15.71
CA THR A 222 -9.39 -16.28 14.31
C THR A 222 -8.16 -17.16 14.12
N GLN A 223 -7.24 -17.19 15.09
CA GLN A 223 -6.08 -18.10 15.08
C GLN A 223 -6.52 -19.58 15.06
N ALA A 224 -7.47 -19.95 15.93
CA ALA A 224 -8.03 -21.30 15.96
C ALA A 224 -8.72 -21.65 14.64
N LEU A 225 -9.57 -20.77 14.12
CA LEU A 225 -10.23 -20.93 12.83
C LEU A 225 -9.24 -21.14 11.69
N PHE A 226 -8.12 -20.43 11.68
CA PHE A 226 -7.11 -20.56 10.64
C PHE A 226 -6.37 -21.90 10.70
N LEU A 227 -6.14 -22.45 11.90
CA LEU A 227 -5.57 -23.79 12.06
C LEU A 227 -6.57 -24.87 11.62
N GLU A 228 -7.85 -24.71 11.92
CA GLU A 228 -8.92 -25.60 11.45
C GLU A 228 -9.01 -25.60 9.92
N GLN A 229 -9.06 -24.41 9.32
CA GLN A 229 -9.06 -24.21 7.86
C GLN A 229 -7.86 -24.89 7.19
N ARG A 230 -6.67 -24.76 7.80
CA ARG A 230 -5.46 -25.45 7.36
C ARG A 230 -5.62 -26.97 7.44
N ALA A 231 -6.10 -27.50 8.56
CA ALA A 231 -6.32 -28.93 8.74
C ALA A 231 -7.31 -29.48 7.71
N GLN A 232 -8.41 -28.76 7.47
CA GLN A 232 -9.42 -29.12 6.48
C GLN A 232 -8.85 -29.16 5.06
N LEU A 233 -8.05 -28.17 4.67
CA LEU A 233 -7.44 -28.14 3.33
C LEU A 233 -6.43 -29.28 3.13
N LEU A 234 -5.68 -29.65 4.18
CA LEU A 234 -4.75 -30.79 4.11
C LEU A 234 -5.47 -32.14 4.07
N ALA A 235 -6.58 -32.29 4.78
CA ALA A 235 -7.36 -33.53 4.83
C ALA A 235 -8.24 -33.73 3.58
N HIS A 236 -8.82 -32.64 3.08
CA HIS A 236 -9.81 -32.64 2.01
C HIS A 236 -9.50 -31.58 0.94
N PRO A 237 -8.38 -31.74 0.20
CA PRO A 237 -7.95 -30.80 -0.82
C PRO A 237 -8.90 -30.72 -2.01
N GLU A 238 -9.81 -31.68 -2.20
CA GLU A 238 -10.81 -31.74 -3.27
C GLU A 238 -12.03 -30.83 -3.00
N LEU A 239 -12.37 -30.57 -1.74
CA LEU A 239 -13.59 -29.83 -1.39
C LEU A 239 -13.48 -28.35 -1.82
N PRO A 240 -14.44 -27.81 -2.59
CA PRO A 240 -14.40 -26.41 -3.05
C PRO A 240 -14.35 -25.36 -1.93
N SER A 241 -14.85 -25.69 -0.74
CA SER A 241 -14.84 -24.83 0.45
C SER A 241 -13.50 -24.81 1.19
N SER A 242 -12.62 -25.79 0.96
CA SER A 242 -11.34 -25.90 1.66
C SER A 242 -10.40 -24.78 1.23
N VAL A 243 -10.15 -23.82 2.11
CA VAL A 243 -9.16 -22.76 1.91
C VAL A 243 -8.40 -22.53 3.20
N ALA A 244 -7.12 -22.18 3.11
CA ALA A 244 -6.30 -21.80 4.25
C ALA A 244 -5.90 -20.34 4.13
N GLN A 245 -5.79 -19.66 5.27
CA GLN A 245 -5.46 -18.23 5.33
C GLN A 245 -4.20 -17.91 6.15
N VAL A 246 -3.57 -18.94 6.72
CA VAL A 246 -2.41 -18.82 7.59
C VAL A 246 -1.11 -18.90 6.78
N SER A 247 -0.36 -17.79 6.81
CA SER A 247 1.07 -17.71 6.47
C SER A 247 1.63 -16.49 7.20
N ALA A 248 2.66 -16.67 8.03
CA ALA A 248 3.23 -15.61 8.86
C ALA A 248 4.37 -14.84 8.14
N PHE A 249 5.43 -15.50 7.69
CA PHE A 249 6.58 -14.80 7.11
C PHE A 249 6.42 -14.48 5.61
N ALA A 250 6.50 -13.24 5.13
CA ALA A 250 6.68 -11.98 5.86
C ALA A 250 5.34 -11.32 6.25
N SER A 251 5.39 -10.40 7.21
CA SER A 251 4.22 -9.67 7.71
C SER A 251 3.65 -8.74 6.64
N LEU A 252 2.59 -9.19 5.97
CA LEU A 252 1.89 -8.38 4.96
C LEU A 252 1.08 -7.24 5.56
N HIS A 253 0.71 -7.33 6.83
CA HIS A 253 0.13 -6.20 7.58
C HIS A 253 1.08 -4.99 7.53
N VAL A 254 2.33 -5.23 7.91
CA VAL A 254 3.41 -4.25 7.92
C VAL A 254 3.81 -3.85 6.51
N GLY A 255 3.94 -4.81 5.59
CA GLY A 255 4.32 -4.52 4.21
C GLY A 255 3.32 -3.65 3.46
N VAL A 256 2.01 -3.92 3.60
CA VAL A 256 0.96 -3.11 2.97
C VAL A 256 0.90 -1.73 3.61
N LEU A 257 0.93 -1.60 4.94
CA LEU A 257 0.97 -0.29 5.60
C LEU A 257 2.21 0.52 5.19
N THR A 258 3.36 -0.13 5.00
CA THR A 258 4.56 0.51 4.44
C THR A 258 4.32 1.07 3.04
N VAL A 259 3.67 0.29 2.16
CA VAL A 259 3.27 0.78 0.82
C VAL A 259 2.37 2.01 0.97
N LEU A 260 1.38 1.97 1.87
CA LEU A 260 0.44 3.08 2.06
C LEU A 260 1.14 4.35 2.58
N VAL A 261 2.04 4.23 3.57
CA VAL A 261 2.84 5.34 4.11
C VAL A 261 3.69 5.97 3.00
N LEU A 262 4.44 5.14 2.28
CA LEU A 262 5.37 5.60 1.24
C LEU A 262 4.62 6.20 0.04
N MET A 263 3.47 5.64 -0.35
CA MET A 263 2.64 6.21 -1.41
C MET A 263 1.95 7.50 -0.97
N ALA A 264 1.45 7.61 0.26
CA ALA A 264 0.91 8.85 0.79
C ALA A 264 1.97 9.96 0.79
N ARG A 265 3.21 9.61 1.17
CA ARG A 265 4.38 10.51 1.08
C ARG A 265 4.69 10.89 -0.36
N HIS A 266 4.70 9.93 -1.29
CA HIS A 266 4.92 10.15 -2.72
C HIS A 266 3.89 11.11 -3.32
N LEU A 267 2.64 11.04 -2.88
CA LEU A 267 1.55 11.93 -3.30
C LEU A 267 1.55 13.28 -2.56
N GLY A 268 2.46 13.51 -1.62
CA GLY A 268 2.58 14.76 -0.86
C GLY A 268 1.53 14.93 0.26
N LEU A 269 0.86 13.86 0.68
CA LEU A 269 -0.21 13.88 1.67
C LEU A 269 0.36 13.79 3.10
N ARG A 270 0.93 14.90 3.60
CA ARG A 270 1.70 14.93 4.86
C ARG A 270 0.94 14.42 6.08
N LEU A 271 -0.31 14.87 6.29
CA LEU A 271 -1.11 14.43 7.44
C LEU A 271 -1.40 12.93 7.35
N LEU A 272 -1.87 12.46 6.19
CA LEU A 272 -2.14 11.04 5.95
C LEU A 272 -0.87 10.19 6.14
N THR A 273 0.29 10.69 5.70
CA THR A 273 1.58 10.01 5.91
C THR A 273 1.87 9.81 7.40
N ARG A 274 1.62 10.83 8.23
CA ARG A 274 1.84 10.74 9.68
C ARG A 274 0.86 9.77 10.35
N LEU A 275 -0.42 9.84 9.97
CA LEU A 275 -1.45 8.95 10.53
C LEU A 275 -1.17 7.49 10.17
N LEU A 276 -0.85 7.20 8.90
CA LEU A 276 -0.49 5.86 8.46
C LEU A 276 0.84 5.39 9.07
N ALA A 277 1.79 6.29 9.33
CA ALA A 277 3.05 5.92 9.97
C ALA A 277 2.85 5.57 11.45
N LEU A 278 1.93 6.25 12.14
CA LEU A 278 1.51 5.88 13.48
C LEU A 278 0.81 4.51 13.47
N ASP A 279 -0.12 4.30 12.53
CA ASP A 279 -0.81 3.02 12.36
C ASP A 279 0.16 1.87 12.06
N LEU A 280 1.14 2.09 11.19
CA LEU A 280 2.25 1.16 10.93
C LEU A 280 3.05 0.86 12.20
N ALA A 281 3.41 1.87 12.99
CA ALA A 281 4.17 1.68 14.23
C ALA A 281 3.39 0.86 15.25
N LEU A 282 2.09 1.13 15.41
CA LEU A 282 1.23 0.35 16.29
C LEU A 282 1.02 -1.07 15.77
N THR A 283 0.94 -1.26 14.45
CA THR A 283 0.77 -2.59 13.84
C THR A 283 2.02 -3.46 13.99
N LEU A 284 3.23 -2.89 13.90
CA LEU A 284 4.47 -3.60 14.23
C LEU A 284 4.40 -4.21 15.63
N VAL A 285 3.96 -3.42 16.61
CA VAL A 285 3.80 -3.90 17.99
C VAL A 285 2.67 -4.92 18.10
N ALA A 286 1.51 -4.62 17.52
CA ALA A 286 0.31 -5.44 17.65
C ALA A 286 0.50 -6.85 17.08
N THR A 287 1.16 -6.97 15.92
CA THR A 287 1.36 -8.26 15.26
C THR A 287 2.24 -9.23 16.05
N VAL A 288 3.32 -8.72 16.66
CA VAL A 288 4.20 -9.52 17.53
C VAL A 288 3.54 -9.79 18.89
N TYR A 289 2.94 -8.76 19.50
CA TYR A 289 2.26 -8.86 20.79
C TYR A 289 1.14 -9.90 20.77
N LEU A 290 0.34 -9.94 19.71
CA LEU A 290 -0.81 -10.85 19.55
C LEU A 290 -0.41 -12.25 19.02
N GLY A 291 0.88 -12.48 18.75
CA GLY A 291 1.39 -13.77 18.32
C GLY A 291 1.16 -14.12 16.85
N TRP A 292 0.78 -13.16 16.02
CA TRP A 292 0.61 -13.38 14.58
C TRP A 292 1.94 -13.55 13.85
N HIS A 293 2.95 -12.77 14.25
CA HIS A 293 4.20 -12.64 13.53
C HIS A 293 5.41 -12.70 14.47
N PHE A 294 6.50 -13.26 13.97
CA PHE A 294 7.81 -13.07 14.57
C PHE A 294 8.29 -11.63 14.31
N ALA A 295 9.15 -11.08 15.17
CA ALA A 295 9.67 -9.73 14.97
C ALA A 295 10.47 -9.60 13.66
N VAL A 296 11.13 -10.67 13.22
CA VAL A 296 11.81 -10.71 11.90
C VAL A 296 10.83 -10.65 10.71
N ASP A 297 9.60 -11.15 10.86
CA ASP A 297 8.58 -11.09 9.80
C ASP A 297 8.24 -9.63 9.45
N ASP A 298 8.23 -8.77 10.46
CA ASP A 298 7.95 -7.35 10.35
C ASP A 298 9.06 -6.60 9.63
N VAL A 299 10.33 -6.90 9.96
CA VAL A 299 11.49 -6.35 9.25
C VAL A 299 11.44 -6.72 7.77
N ALA A 300 11.12 -7.98 7.46
CA ALA A 300 10.92 -8.44 6.09
C ALA A 300 9.73 -7.74 5.43
N GLY A 301 8.63 -7.53 6.16
CA GLY A 301 7.45 -6.78 5.69
C GLY A 301 7.80 -5.35 5.28
N LEU A 302 8.54 -4.62 6.11
CA LEU A 302 9.04 -3.27 5.80
C LEU A 302 9.88 -3.26 4.52
N ALA A 303 10.83 -4.20 4.40
CA ALA A 303 11.71 -4.30 3.25
C ALA A 303 10.95 -4.60 1.94
N ILE A 304 10.02 -5.56 1.99
CA ILE A 304 9.19 -5.93 0.83
C ILE A 304 8.26 -4.76 0.45
N GLY A 305 7.65 -4.07 1.42
CA GLY A 305 6.80 -2.91 1.17
C GLY A 305 7.56 -1.76 0.49
N ALA A 306 8.78 -1.48 0.94
CA ALA A 306 9.65 -0.48 0.31
C ALA A 306 10.04 -0.89 -1.12
N LEU A 307 10.38 -2.16 -1.34
CA LEU A 307 10.69 -2.70 -2.66
C LEU A 307 9.49 -2.61 -3.61
N ALA A 308 8.29 -2.95 -3.12
CA ALA A 308 7.05 -2.88 -3.89
C ALA A 308 6.76 -1.46 -4.38
N VAL A 309 6.96 -0.44 -3.54
CA VAL A 309 6.82 0.97 -3.95
C VAL A 309 7.90 1.40 -4.94
N ALA A 310 9.14 1.01 -4.68
CA ALA A 310 10.25 1.33 -5.58
C ALA A 310 10.01 0.76 -6.99
N LEU A 311 9.60 -0.50 -7.09
CA LEU A 311 9.28 -1.15 -8.35
C LEU A 311 7.98 -0.59 -8.98
N GLY A 312 6.91 -0.44 -8.19
CA GLY A 312 5.61 0.02 -8.69
C GLY A 312 5.67 1.43 -9.28
N THR A 313 6.36 2.36 -8.60
CA THR A 313 6.58 3.72 -9.12
C THR A 313 7.47 3.72 -10.37
N ARG A 314 8.53 2.91 -10.42
CA ARG A 314 9.40 2.76 -11.60
C ARG A 314 8.65 2.19 -12.82
N ILE A 315 7.87 1.12 -12.63
CA ILE A 315 7.13 0.45 -13.72
C ILE A 315 6.05 1.39 -14.29
N ALA A 316 5.30 2.07 -13.42
CA ALA A 316 4.34 3.12 -13.81
C ALA A 316 5.02 4.35 -14.42
N GLY A 317 6.34 4.45 -14.26
CA GLY A 317 7.16 5.56 -14.67
C GLY A 317 7.01 6.79 -13.80
N SER A 318 6.34 6.76 -12.64
CA SER A 318 6.11 7.94 -11.77
C SER A 318 7.41 8.43 -11.12
N PRO A 319 7.87 9.68 -11.38
CA PRO A 319 9.11 10.16 -10.81
C PRO A 319 8.89 10.41 -9.32
N PRO A 320 9.93 10.30 -8.47
CA PRO A 320 9.81 10.73 -7.09
C PRO A 320 9.33 12.18 -7.03
N ALA A 321 8.48 12.51 -6.07
CA ALA A 321 8.05 13.88 -5.85
C ALA A 321 9.29 14.76 -5.66
N ARG A 322 9.68 15.50 -6.71
CA ARG A 322 10.73 16.51 -6.61
C ARG A 322 10.31 17.42 -5.45
N ARG A 323 11.17 17.51 -4.43
CA ARG A 323 11.08 18.55 -3.40
C ARG A 323 10.94 19.85 -4.18
N ARG A 324 9.73 20.40 -4.24
CA ARG A 324 9.46 21.70 -4.85
C ARG A 324 10.50 22.62 -4.22
N SER A 325 11.56 22.93 -4.97
CA SER A 325 12.39 24.07 -4.66
C SER A 325 11.40 25.20 -4.50
N ARG A 326 11.38 25.80 -3.31
CA ARG A 326 10.72 27.06 -3.09
C ARG A 326 11.39 28.02 -4.08
N HIS A 327 10.85 28.14 -5.28
CA HIS A 327 10.96 29.41 -5.97
C HIS A 327 10.16 30.35 -5.10
N HIS A 328 10.90 31.11 -4.30
CA HIS A 328 10.39 32.35 -3.75
C HIS A 328 10.03 33.19 -4.98
N ASP A 329 8.74 33.30 -5.25
CA ASP A 329 8.22 34.53 -5.81
C ASP A 329 8.54 35.59 -4.74
N SER A 330 9.46 36.50 -5.04
CA SER A 330 9.56 37.77 -4.34
C SER A 330 8.50 38.70 -4.94
N PRO A 331 7.54 39.19 -4.16
CA PRO A 331 6.70 40.30 -4.57
C PRO A 331 7.32 41.60 -4.03
N ALA A 332 7.63 42.55 -4.93
CA ALA A 332 7.49 44.01 -4.76
C ALA A 332 8.47 44.78 -5.65
N GLY A 333 7.94 45.71 -6.45
CA GLY A 333 8.74 46.65 -7.22
C GLY A 333 7.99 47.43 -8.32
N THR A 334 6.76 47.86 -8.09
CA THR A 334 6.14 49.02 -8.77
C THR A 334 6.23 50.18 -7.77
N SER A 335 6.58 51.43 -8.06
CA SER A 335 6.87 52.24 -9.25
C SER A 335 7.45 53.56 -8.72
N ASP A 336 8.29 54.29 -9.46
CA ASP A 336 8.10 55.75 -9.59
C ASP A 336 8.96 56.38 -10.69
N SER A 337 8.31 57.27 -11.42
CA SER A 337 8.77 58.06 -12.54
C SER A 337 9.59 59.28 -12.10
N ALA A 338 10.67 59.59 -12.83
CA ALA A 338 11.20 60.94 -12.89
C ALA A 338 11.71 61.28 -14.30
N THR A 339 10.95 62.17 -14.92
CA THR A 339 11.21 63.04 -16.06
C THR A 339 12.65 63.57 -16.14
N SER A 340 13.30 63.46 -17.31
CA SER A 340 14.11 64.56 -17.85
C SER A 340 14.26 64.47 -19.36
N THR A 341 14.18 65.63 -19.97
CA THR A 341 13.89 65.94 -21.36
C THR A 341 15.08 66.72 -21.92
N ARG A 342 15.48 66.41 -23.18
CA ARG A 342 16.36 67.18 -24.10
C ARG A 342 17.84 67.35 -23.70
N LEU A 343 18.74 67.02 -24.64
CA LEU A 343 19.31 68.03 -25.55
C LEU A 343 20.14 67.37 -26.66
N THR A 344 19.99 67.97 -27.83
CA THR A 344 20.59 67.71 -29.13
C THR A 344 22.05 68.20 -29.21
N THR A 345 22.69 67.78 -30.31
CA THR A 345 23.66 68.51 -31.14
C THR A 345 25.16 68.21 -30.96
N SER A 346 25.77 68.14 -32.14
CA SER A 346 27.07 67.65 -32.58
C SER A 346 28.24 68.63 -32.40
N MET A 347 29.43 68.14 -32.83
CA MET A 347 30.64 68.89 -33.27
C MET A 347 31.52 69.38 -32.10
N TRP A 348 32.80 68.99 -31.97
CA TRP A 348 33.91 69.17 -32.93
C TRP A 348 35.17 68.38 -32.52
N SER A 349 36.08 68.28 -33.49
CA SER A 349 37.38 67.59 -33.55
C SER A 349 38.53 68.24 -32.77
N ALA A 350 39.54 67.43 -32.40
CA ALA A 350 40.97 67.72 -32.65
C ALA A 350 41.88 66.49 -32.38
N THR A 351 42.57 66.04 -33.43
CA THR A 351 44.01 65.63 -33.56
C THR A 351 44.88 65.63 -32.29
N SER A 352 45.92 64.82 -32.08
CA SER A 352 46.74 63.86 -32.84
C SER A 352 47.84 63.37 -31.89
N GLY A 353 48.34 62.12 -32.00
CA GLY A 353 49.50 61.69 -31.21
C GLY A 353 49.91 60.21 -31.34
N THR A 354 50.72 59.96 -32.36
CA THR A 354 51.56 58.81 -32.79
C THR A 354 52.34 57.99 -31.71
N PRO A 355 53.02 56.86 -32.06
CA PRO A 355 52.77 55.53 -31.48
C PRO A 355 54.05 54.86 -30.88
N PRO A 356 54.41 53.59 -31.18
CA PRO A 356 54.09 52.37 -30.43
C PRO A 356 55.36 51.72 -29.84
N ARG A 357 55.21 50.63 -29.06
CA ARG A 357 56.24 49.58 -28.97
C ARG A 357 55.68 48.24 -28.46
N LYS A 358 55.73 47.29 -29.41
CA LYS A 358 55.86 45.81 -29.33
C LYS A 358 54.84 44.99 -28.55
#